data_AF-A0A849FKC7-F1
#
_entry.id   AF-A0A849FKC7-F1
#
_cell.length_a   1.000
_cell.length_b   1.000
_cell.length_c   1.000
_cell.angle_alpha   90.00
_cell.angle_beta   90.00
_cell.angle_gamma   90.00
#
_symmetry.space_group_name_H-M   'P 1'
#
loop_
_entity.id
_entity.type
_entity.pdbx_description
1 polymer ?
#
loop_
_entity_poly.entity_id
_entity_poly.type
_entity_poly.pdbx_seq_one_letter_code
_entity_poly.pdbx_strand_id
1 'polypeptide(L)'
;MEADKYTPEKKRLKVGYSIMRLLIIGAVILSCEEKAKSVKDDSRPNILWIYLEDTAPLLGGYGTTLISTPNIDKLANEGVLYKNAYMPAPVCSVVRSSIITGTMATTLGAQNHHSSRTKQSAIPLPDNLQTIPEVFKEAGYFTFNNGKDDYNFIYKRSDLYSQEY
;
A
#
# COMPACT_ATOMS: atom_id res chain seq x y z
N MET A 1 -20.15 84.57 39.32
CA MET A 1 -18.71 84.42 39.03
C MET A 1 -18.42 82.93 39.03
N GLU A 2 -17.91 82.45 37.91
CA GLU A 2 -17.94 81.06 37.44
C GLU A 2 -17.10 80.09 38.28
N ALA A 3 -17.59 78.85 38.39
CA ALA A 3 -16.94 77.75 39.10
C ALA A 3 -15.76 77.19 38.28
N ASP A 4 -14.57 77.22 38.87
CA ASP A 4 -13.36 76.66 38.27
C ASP A 4 -13.38 75.12 38.40
N LYS A 5 -13.37 74.44 37.25
CA LYS A 5 -13.51 72.98 37.16
C LYS A 5 -12.15 72.31 37.33
N TYR A 6 -11.99 71.58 38.43
CA TYR A 6 -10.89 70.63 38.61
C TYR A 6 -11.06 69.40 37.70
N THR A 7 -10.09 69.12 36.84
CA THR A 7 -9.95 67.85 36.09
C THR A 7 -8.70 67.10 36.54
N PRO A 8 -8.81 65.88 37.09
CA PRO A 8 -7.64 65.06 37.36
C PRO A 8 -7.24 64.25 36.11
N GLU A 9 -5.95 64.28 35.75
CA GLU A 9 -5.37 63.35 34.78
C GLU A 9 -5.49 61.90 35.27
N LYS A 10 -6.19 61.07 34.49
CA LYS A 10 -6.22 59.62 34.72
C LYS A 10 -4.90 58.99 34.28
N LYS A 11 -4.02 58.65 35.23
CA LYS A 11 -2.88 57.75 34.97
C LYS A 11 -3.41 56.38 34.52
N ARG A 12 -3.32 56.09 33.22
CA ARG A 12 -3.67 54.77 32.66
C ARG A 12 -2.67 53.73 33.14
N LEU A 13 -3.15 52.73 33.89
CA LEU A 13 -2.34 51.59 34.34
C LEU A 13 -1.81 50.79 33.13
N LYS A 14 -0.48 50.73 32.97
CA LYS A 14 0.25 49.92 31.97
C LYS A 14 0.20 48.40 32.25
N VAL A 15 -0.44 47.99 33.35
CA VAL A 15 -0.40 46.61 33.89
C VAL A 15 -1.12 45.60 32.98
N GLY A 16 -2.20 46.00 32.30
CA GLY A 16 -2.97 45.10 31.44
C GLY A 16 -2.21 44.60 30.20
N TYR A 17 -1.33 45.43 29.64
CA TYR A 17 -0.55 45.06 28.45
C TYR A 17 0.56 44.04 28.74
N SER A 18 1.04 43.96 29.99
CA SER A 18 2.13 43.04 30.36
C SER A 18 1.64 41.60 30.54
N ILE A 19 0.45 41.43 31.12
CA ILE A 19 -0.18 40.11 31.31
C ILE A 19 -0.65 39.56 29.95
N MET A 20 -1.19 40.42 29.09
CA MET A 20 -1.62 40.04 27.74
C MET A 20 -0.44 39.65 26.83
N ARG A 21 0.73 40.28 26.98
CA ARG A 21 1.97 39.87 26.30
C ARG A 21 2.48 38.52 26.79
N LEU A 22 2.45 38.25 28.10
CA LEU A 22 2.85 36.95 28.67
C LEU A 22 1.93 35.80 28.22
N LEU A 23 0.63 36.05 28.13
CA LEU A 23 -0.34 35.06 27.63
C LEU A 23 -0.15 34.76 26.13
N ILE A 24 0.15 35.78 25.31
CA ILE A 24 0.45 35.59 23.88
C ILE A 24 1.77 34.82 23.69
N ILE A 25 2.80 35.13 24.48
CA ILE A 25 4.08 34.40 24.42
C ILE A 25 3.90 32.95 24.86
N GLY A 26 3.11 32.68 25.91
CA GLY A 26 2.77 31.31 26.33
C GLY A 26 2.03 30.52 25.24
N ALA A 27 1.07 31.15 24.55
CA ALA A 27 0.34 30.52 23.45
C ALA A 27 1.23 30.24 22.22
N VAL A 28 2.21 31.11 21.93
CA VAL A 28 3.18 30.88 20.84
C VAL A 28 4.14 29.74 21.19
N ILE A 29 4.57 29.62 22.45
CA ILE A 29 5.45 28.51 22.89
C ILE A 29 4.71 27.16 22.84
N LEU A 30 3.43 27.12 23.25
CA LEU A 30 2.57 25.92 23.14
C LEU A 30 2.24 25.56 21.68
N SER A 31 2.18 26.54 20.77
CA SER A 31 1.97 26.31 19.34
C SER A 31 3.24 25.92 18.59
N CYS A 32 4.42 26.02 19.24
CA CYS A 32 5.72 25.64 18.69
C CYS A 32 6.21 24.27 19.16
N GLU A 33 5.35 23.44 19.75
CA GLU A 33 5.54 21.99 19.65
C GLU A 33 5.26 21.59 18.19
N GLU A 34 6.25 21.83 17.33
CA GLU A 34 6.40 20.98 16.16
C GLU A 34 6.50 19.56 16.70
N LYS A 35 5.40 18.80 16.60
CA LYS A 35 5.49 17.36 16.54
C LYS A 35 6.41 17.09 15.36
N ALA A 36 7.70 16.99 15.63
CA ALA A 36 8.65 16.35 14.76
C ALA A 36 8.02 15.01 14.45
N LYS A 37 7.42 14.92 13.26
CA LYS A 37 6.90 13.66 12.74
C LYS A 37 8.14 12.80 12.72
N SER A 38 8.30 11.93 13.71
CA SER A 38 9.34 10.93 13.66
C SER A 38 9.06 10.23 12.35
N VAL A 39 9.95 10.42 11.36
CA VAL A 39 9.95 9.56 10.19
C VAL A 39 10.21 8.20 10.81
N LYS A 40 9.14 7.44 11.00
CA LYS A 40 9.24 6.06 11.45
C LYS A 40 10.14 5.46 10.39
N ASP A 41 11.35 5.10 10.77
CA ASP A 41 12.25 4.37 9.90
C ASP A 41 11.49 3.11 9.55
N ASP A 42 10.88 3.12 8.37
CA ASP A 42 10.02 2.06 7.94
C ASP A 42 10.92 0.97 7.43
N SER A 43 11.49 0.22 8.38
CA SER A 43 12.46 -0.86 8.14
C SER A 43 11.86 -2.04 7.38
N ARG A 44 10.60 -1.93 6.93
CA ARG A 44 9.89 -2.93 6.16
C ARG A 44 10.38 -2.90 4.70
N PRO A 45 10.68 -4.05 4.09
CA PRO A 45 11.14 -4.09 2.71
C PRO A 45 10.00 -3.75 1.75
N ASN A 46 10.32 -3.08 0.65
CA ASN A 46 9.45 -3.03 -0.51
C ASN A 46 9.42 -4.40 -1.20
N ILE A 47 8.25 -4.83 -1.63
CA ILE A 47 8.06 -6.14 -2.25
C ILE A 47 7.56 -5.92 -3.67
N LEU A 48 8.36 -6.36 -4.64
CA LEU A 48 8.03 -6.30 -6.06
C LEU A 48 7.81 -7.73 -6.57
N TRP A 49 6.59 -8.02 -7.03
CA TRP A 49 6.28 -9.27 -7.68
C TRP A 49 6.26 -9.08 -9.20
N ILE A 50 7.21 -9.70 -9.90
CA ILE A 50 7.26 -9.72 -11.37
C ILE A 50 6.68 -11.05 -11.86
N TYR A 51 5.67 -10.97 -12.73
CA TYR A 51 5.01 -12.15 -13.29
C TYR A 51 5.30 -12.24 -14.80
N LEU A 52 5.83 -13.38 -15.24
CA LEU A 52 6.00 -13.71 -16.66
C LEU A 52 4.86 -14.67 -17.06
N GLU A 53 4.07 -14.27 -18.05
CA GLU A 53 2.99 -15.11 -18.60
C GLU A 53 3.55 -16.08 -19.64
N ASP A 54 2.96 -17.28 -19.73
CA ASP A 54 3.19 -18.28 -20.80
C ASP A 54 4.67 -18.53 -21.16
N THR A 55 5.52 -18.57 -20.14
CA THR A 55 6.97 -18.65 -20.31
C THR A 55 7.50 -20.06 -20.04
N ALA A 56 8.24 -20.61 -21.00
CA ALA A 56 9.08 -21.79 -20.82
C ALA A 56 10.38 -21.42 -20.04
N PRO A 57 11.10 -22.37 -19.42
CA PRO A 57 12.35 -22.09 -18.69
C PRO A 57 13.54 -21.78 -19.62
N LEU A 58 13.31 -20.93 -20.61
CA LEU A 58 14.27 -20.44 -21.58
C LEU A 58 14.93 -19.15 -21.06
N LEU A 59 15.41 -19.15 -19.82
CA LEU A 59 16.15 -18.02 -19.24
C LEU A 59 17.60 -18.44 -19.03
N GLY A 60 18.55 -17.51 -19.19
CA GLY A 60 19.99 -17.79 -19.11
C GLY A 60 20.40 -18.43 -17.79
N GLY A 61 19.79 -17.98 -16.68
CA GLY A 61 19.95 -18.59 -15.35
C GLY A 61 19.59 -20.08 -15.29
N TYR A 62 18.72 -20.59 -16.17
CA TYR A 62 18.39 -22.02 -16.30
C TYR A 62 19.23 -22.75 -17.36
N GLY A 63 20.24 -22.09 -17.93
CA GLY A 63 21.22 -22.70 -18.86
C GLY A 63 20.87 -22.60 -20.34
N THR A 64 19.83 -21.85 -20.72
CA THR A 64 19.56 -21.64 -22.16
C THR A 64 20.65 -20.78 -22.80
N THR A 65 20.94 -21.05 -24.07
CA THR A 65 21.78 -20.20 -24.93
C THR A 65 21.00 -19.58 -26.10
N LEU A 66 19.69 -19.87 -26.19
CA LEU A 66 18.85 -19.48 -27.33
C LEU A 66 18.48 -17.99 -27.29
N ILE A 67 18.33 -17.41 -26.10
CA ILE A 67 17.98 -16.01 -25.91
C ILE A 67 18.85 -15.37 -24.83
N SER A 68 19.03 -14.06 -24.93
CA SER A 68 19.79 -13.26 -23.96
C SER A 68 18.84 -12.61 -22.96
N THR A 69 19.04 -12.86 -21.66
CA THR A 69 18.18 -12.36 -20.57
C THR A 69 18.97 -11.63 -19.47
N PRO A 70 19.81 -10.65 -19.82
CA PRO A 70 20.87 -10.14 -18.93
C PRO A 70 20.37 -9.58 -17.59
N ASN A 71 19.19 -8.94 -17.57
CA ASN A 71 18.61 -8.40 -16.33
C ASN A 71 18.06 -9.51 -15.41
N ILE A 72 17.47 -10.56 -15.98
CA ILE A 72 16.95 -11.70 -15.21
C ILE A 72 18.13 -12.54 -14.71
N ASP A 73 19.16 -12.72 -15.54
CA ASP A 73 20.37 -13.45 -15.16
C ASP A 73 21.12 -12.74 -14.04
N LYS A 74 21.20 -11.39 -14.09
CA LYS A 74 21.72 -10.58 -13.00
C LYS A 74 20.91 -10.77 -11.71
N LEU A 75 19.57 -10.72 -11.79
CA LEU A 75 18.71 -10.95 -10.63
C LEU A 75 18.90 -12.34 -10.03
N ALA A 76 19.06 -13.36 -10.87
CA ALA A 76 19.34 -14.73 -10.43
C ALA A 76 20.71 -14.86 -9.74
N ASN A 77 21.73 -14.15 -10.23
CA ASN A 77 23.09 -14.17 -9.66
C ASN A 77 23.20 -13.39 -8.34
N GLU A 78 22.44 -12.31 -8.18
CA GLU A 78 22.41 -11.49 -6.96
C GLU A 78 21.45 -12.03 -5.89
N GLY A 79 20.62 -13.01 -6.24
CA GLY A 79 19.56 -13.55 -5.39
C GLY A 79 19.59 -15.08 -5.28
N VAL A 80 18.41 -15.67 -5.22
CA VAL A 80 18.21 -17.11 -5.12
C VAL A 80 17.51 -17.61 -6.38
N LEU A 81 18.17 -18.52 -7.10
CA LEU A 81 17.59 -19.22 -8.24
C LEU A 81 17.01 -20.57 -7.82
N TYR A 82 15.69 -20.70 -7.89
CA TYR A 82 15.00 -21.96 -7.62
C TYR A 82 15.04 -22.87 -8.85
N LYS A 83 15.84 -23.95 -8.81
CA LYS A 83 15.90 -24.93 -9.91
C LYS A 83 14.65 -25.79 -10.05
N ASN A 84 13.84 -25.88 -8.98
CA ASN A 84 12.58 -26.60 -8.94
C ASN A 84 11.51 -25.67 -8.36
N ALA A 85 10.79 -24.98 -9.24
CA ALA A 85 9.65 -24.13 -8.88
C ALA A 85 8.41 -24.64 -9.61
N TYR A 86 7.30 -24.79 -8.89
CA TYR A 86 6.07 -25.41 -9.41
C TYR A 86 4.90 -24.45 -9.27
N MET A 87 4.01 -24.48 -10.27
CA MET A 87 2.75 -23.75 -10.23
C MET A 87 1.61 -24.69 -9.83
N PRO A 88 0.59 -24.21 -9.09
CA PRO A 88 -0.53 -25.04 -8.64
C PRO A 88 -1.42 -25.55 -9.78
N ALA A 89 -1.34 -24.95 -10.97
CA ALA A 89 -2.02 -25.37 -12.18
C ALA A 89 -1.27 -24.86 -13.43
N PRO A 90 -1.55 -25.40 -14.63
CA PRO A 90 -1.03 -24.87 -15.90
C PRO A 90 -2.04 -23.93 -16.60
N VAL A 91 -2.82 -23.15 -15.84
CA VAL A 91 -3.88 -22.27 -16.39
C VAL A 91 -3.81 -20.90 -15.72
N CYS A 92 -3.80 -19.84 -16.52
CA CYS A 92 -3.46 -18.49 -16.08
C CYS A 92 -4.37 -17.95 -14.95
N SER A 93 -5.71 -17.97 -15.11
CA SER A 93 -6.62 -17.45 -14.08
C SER A 93 -6.67 -18.31 -12.82
N VAL A 94 -6.47 -19.62 -12.98
CA VAL A 94 -6.46 -20.62 -11.90
C VAL A 94 -5.22 -20.43 -11.02
N VAL A 95 -4.05 -20.27 -11.64
CA VAL A 95 -2.79 -20.01 -10.92
C VAL A 95 -2.84 -18.68 -10.22
N ARG A 96 -3.24 -17.60 -10.91
CA ARG A 96 -3.38 -16.28 -10.29
C ARG A 96 -4.29 -16.34 -9.07
N SER A 97 -5.47 -16.97 -9.18
CA SER A 97 -6.40 -17.12 -8.06
C SER A 97 -5.77 -17.87 -6.89
N SER A 98 -5.06 -18.96 -7.18
CA SER A 98 -4.41 -19.77 -6.13
C SER A 98 -3.28 -19.00 -5.43
N ILE A 99 -2.47 -18.27 -6.22
CA ILE A 99 -1.35 -17.50 -5.72
C ILE A 99 -1.83 -16.38 -4.79
N ILE A 100 -2.80 -15.54 -5.23
CA ILE A 100 -3.16 -14.40 -4.41
C ILE A 100 -3.97 -14.78 -3.17
N THR A 101 -4.62 -15.95 -3.17
CA THR A 101 -5.39 -16.44 -2.00
C THR A 101 -4.58 -17.37 -1.11
N GLY A 102 -3.37 -17.77 -1.53
CA GLY A 102 -2.59 -18.81 -0.84
C GLY A 102 -3.30 -20.17 -0.75
N THR A 103 -4.30 -20.41 -1.58
CA THR A 103 -5.21 -21.56 -1.48
C THR A 103 -5.29 -22.31 -2.80
N MET A 104 -5.35 -23.64 -2.79
CA MET A 104 -5.53 -24.41 -4.02
C MET A 104 -6.88 -24.07 -4.67
N ALA A 105 -6.89 -23.79 -5.98
CA ALA A 105 -8.10 -23.43 -6.69
C ALA A 105 -9.25 -24.45 -6.57
N THR A 106 -8.93 -25.74 -6.42
CA THR A 106 -9.92 -26.81 -6.20
C THR A 106 -10.66 -26.67 -4.87
N THR A 107 -10.05 -26.06 -3.85
CA THR A 107 -10.70 -25.75 -2.57
C THR A 107 -11.71 -24.62 -2.71
N LEU A 108 -11.46 -23.67 -3.61
CA LEU A 108 -12.32 -22.48 -3.81
C LEU A 108 -13.35 -22.65 -4.93
N GLY A 109 -13.37 -23.78 -5.64
CA GLY A 109 -14.18 -23.93 -6.85
C GLY A 109 -13.65 -23.13 -8.06
N ALA A 110 -12.43 -22.59 -7.96
CA ALA A 110 -11.80 -21.71 -8.93
C ALA A 110 -10.88 -22.45 -9.93
N GLN A 111 -11.03 -23.77 -10.08
CA GLN A 111 -10.11 -24.63 -10.85
C GLN A 111 -10.27 -24.57 -12.38
N ASN A 112 -11.37 -24.02 -12.87
CA ASN A 112 -11.63 -23.90 -14.30
C ASN A 112 -11.22 -22.50 -14.79
N HIS A 113 -10.70 -22.42 -16.02
CA HIS A 113 -10.59 -21.12 -16.66
C HIS A 113 -12.00 -20.55 -16.86
N HIS A 114 -12.24 -19.31 -16.41
CA HIS A 114 -13.55 -18.70 -16.59
C HIS A 114 -13.82 -18.50 -18.09
N SER A 115 -15.02 -18.88 -18.54
CA SER A 115 -15.49 -18.66 -19.90
C SER A 115 -16.35 -17.39 -20.03
N SER A 116 -16.76 -16.82 -18.91
CA SER A 116 -17.50 -15.55 -18.82
C SER A 116 -17.50 -14.98 -17.40
N ARG A 117 -17.64 -13.66 -17.27
CA ARG A 117 -17.78 -12.94 -15.98
C ARG A 117 -19.24 -12.57 -15.72
N THR A 118 -20.11 -13.58 -15.64
CA THR A 118 -21.54 -13.39 -15.33
C THR A 118 -21.80 -13.50 -13.83
N LYS A 119 -22.97 -13.04 -13.37
CA LYS A 119 -23.40 -13.25 -11.98
C LYS A 119 -23.56 -14.74 -11.65
N GLN A 120 -23.89 -15.57 -12.64
CA GLN A 120 -24.09 -17.01 -12.48
C GLN A 120 -22.77 -17.78 -12.38
N SER A 121 -21.72 -17.30 -13.04
CA SER A 121 -20.36 -17.87 -12.98
C SER A 121 -19.52 -17.27 -11.85
N ALA A 122 -20.12 -16.44 -11.00
CA ALA A 122 -19.42 -15.66 -10.00
C ALA A 122 -19.04 -16.55 -8.81
N ILE A 123 -17.74 -16.58 -8.47
CA ILE A 123 -17.21 -17.37 -7.35
C ILE A 123 -16.94 -16.40 -6.19
N PRO A 124 -17.73 -16.43 -5.10
CA PRO A 124 -17.41 -15.66 -3.90
C PRO A 124 -16.28 -16.35 -3.11
N LEU A 125 -15.43 -15.54 -2.49
CA LEU A 125 -14.47 -16.03 -1.49
C LEU A 125 -15.16 -16.13 -0.11
N PRO A 126 -14.72 -17.04 0.78
CA PRO A 126 -15.16 -17.04 2.18
C PRO A 126 -14.84 -15.71 2.87
N ASP A 127 -15.72 -15.24 3.76
CA ASP A 127 -15.61 -13.92 4.42
C ASP A 127 -14.31 -13.72 5.21
N ASN A 128 -13.70 -14.79 5.69
CA ASN A 128 -12.46 -14.78 6.47
C ASN A 128 -11.19 -15.02 5.64
N LEU A 129 -11.32 -15.17 4.32
CA LEU A 129 -10.18 -15.36 3.43
C LEU A 129 -9.70 -14.02 2.91
N GLN A 130 -8.45 -13.69 3.20
CA GLN A 130 -7.80 -12.49 2.68
C GLN A 130 -6.83 -12.85 1.57
N THR A 131 -6.78 -12.00 0.55
CA THR A 131 -5.78 -12.08 -0.50
C THR A 131 -4.47 -11.41 -0.07
N ILE A 132 -3.38 -11.76 -0.75
CA ILE A 132 -2.06 -11.17 -0.52
C ILE A 132 -2.09 -9.63 -0.57
N PRO A 133 -2.71 -8.97 -1.58
CA PRO A 133 -2.82 -7.52 -1.60
C PRO A 133 -3.59 -6.93 -0.42
N GLU A 134 -4.67 -7.57 0.04
CA GLU A 134 -5.41 -7.13 1.24
C GLU A 134 -4.54 -7.20 2.49
N VAL A 135 -3.82 -8.31 2.69
CA VAL A 135 -2.88 -8.48 3.80
C VAL A 135 -1.81 -7.39 3.81
N PHE A 136 -1.22 -7.07 2.65
CA PHE A 136 -0.23 -5.99 2.55
C PHE A 136 -0.85 -4.61 2.83
N LYS A 137 -2.03 -4.35 2.30
CA LYS A 137 -2.72 -3.07 2.48
C LYS A 137 -3.12 -2.82 3.93
N GLU A 138 -3.64 -3.84 4.63
CA GLU A 138 -3.93 -3.79 6.06
C GLU A 138 -2.67 -3.59 6.90
N ALA A 139 -1.55 -4.19 6.50
CA ALA A 139 -0.26 -3.93 7.12
C ALA A 139 0.23 -2.49 6.86
N GLY A 140 -0.40 -1.69 5.99
CA GLY A 140 -0.04 -0.31 5.70
C GLY A 140 0.98 -0.17 4.57
N TYR A 141 1.06 -1.15 3.68
CA TYR A 141 1.78 -1.01 2.42
C TYR A 141 0.93 -0.31 1.36
N PHE A 142 1.59 0.46 0.50
CA PHE A 142 1.01 0.85 -0.77
C PHE A 142 1.03 -0.35 -1.71
N THR A 143 -0.15 -0.76 -2.19
CA THR A 143 -0.31 -1.91 -3.10
C THR A 143 -0.72 -1.44 -4.49
N PHE A 144 -0.17 -2.04 -5.53
CA PHE A 144 -0.59 -1.78 -6.91
C PHE A 144 -0.36 -3.01 -7.79
N ASN A 145 -1.08 -3.07 -8.91
CA ASN A 145 -0.85 -4.05 -9.97
C ASN A 145 -1.01 -3.36 -11.32
N ASN A 146 0.12 -3.10 -11.97
CA ASN A 146 0.19 -2.54 -13.32
C ASN A 146 0.28 -3.68 -14.34
N GLY A 147 -0.80 -4.44 -14.47
CA GLY A 147 -0.83 -5.66 -15.26
C GLY A 147 -2.15 -6.40 -15.12
N LYS A 148 -2.10 -7.71 -15.36
CA LYS A 148 -3.27 -8.59 -15.40
C LYS A 148 -3.62 -9.08 -14.00
N ASP A 149 -4.89 -9.00 -13.65
CA ASP A 149 -5.48 -9.43 -12.37
C ASP A 149 -6.60 -10.44 -12.58
N ASP A 150 -6.58 -11.15 -13.71
CA ASP A 150 -7.64 -12.05 -14.17
C ASP A 150 -7.81 -13.24 -13.21
N TYR A 151 -8.49 -13.02 -12.09
CA TYR A 151 -8.87 -14.00 -11.07
C TYR A 151 -10.25 -14.59 -11.40
N ASN A 152 -10.47 -15.83 -10.96
CA ASN A 152 -11.71 -16.58 -11.17
C ASN A 152 -12.82 -16.21 -10.16
N PHE A 153 -12.48 -15.53 -9.06
CA PHE A 153 -13.44 -15.09 -8.06
C PHE A 153 -13.88 -13.64 -8.28
N ILE A 154 -14.93 -13.22 -7.59
CA ILE A 154 -15.41 -11.84 -7.57
C ILE A 154 -14.53 -11.03 -6.62
N TYR A 155 -14.09 -9.87 -7.07
CA TYR A 155 -13.31 -8.94 -6.25
C TYR A 155 -13.57 -7.51 -6.72
N LYS A 156 -13.24 -6.54 -5.87
CA LYS A 156 -13.11 -5.14 -6.28
C LYS A 156 -11.62 -4.80 -6.29
N ARG A 157 -11.14 -4.24 -7.39
CA ARG A 157 -9.73 -3.80 -7.49
C ARG A 157 -9.37 -2.81 -6.39
N SER A 158 -10.30 -1.92 -6.01
CA SER A 158 -10.11 -0.97 -4.92
C SER A 158 -9.92 -1.59 -3.54
N ASP A 159 -10.34 -2.84 -3.34
CA ASP A 159 -10.11 -3.55 -2.08
C ASP A 159 -8.65 -4.04 -2.06
N LEU A 160 -8.19 -4.62 -3.17
CA LEU A 160 -6.84 -5.17 -3.36
C LEU A 160 -5.73 -4.10 -3.47
N TYR A 161 -5.98 -3.06 -4.26
CA TYR A 161 -4.96 -2.12 -4.71
C TYR A 161 -5.25 -0.70 -4.20
N SER A 162 -4.17 0.05 -3.95
CA SER A 162 -4.22 1.44 -3.48
C SER A 162 -4.36 2.43 -4.64
N GLN A 163 -3.90 2.04 -5.83
CA GLN A 163 -4.05 2.81 -7.06
C GLN A 163 -4.73 1.97 -8.13
N GLU A 164 -5.69 2.58 -8.83
CA GLU A 164 -6.29 2.03 -10.03
C GLU A 164 -5.47 2.48 -11.24
N TYR A 165 -4.87 1.51 -11.93
CA TYR A 165 -4.40 1.65 -13.31
C TYR A 165 -5.34 0.88 -14.22
#